data_AF-A0A3C1VMN8-F1
#
_entry.id   AF-A0A3C1VMN8-F1
#
_cell.length_a   1.000
_cell.length_b   1.000
_cell.length_c   1.000
_cell.angle_alpha   90.00
_cell.angle_beta   90.00
_cell.angle_gamma   90.00
#
_symmetry.space_group_name_H-M   'P 1'
#
loop_
_entity.id
_entity.type
_entity.pdbx_description
1 polymer ?
#
loop_
_entity_poly.entity_id
_entity_poly.type
_entity_poly.pdbx_seq_one_letter_code
_entity_poly.pdbx_strand_id
1 'polypeptide(L)' 'DQCHACRYPITSEDKQHSHYEKGVSCPRCHGSRSETQVSRYRERERQVQLAKERGEEHIGDQASQIILAKAKKKSLKKQN' A
#
# COMPACT_ATOMS: atom_id res chain seq x y z
N ASP A 1 6.69 -9.20 6.54
CA ASP A 1 5.50 -8.31 6.55
C ASP A 1 5.21 -7.93 8.01
N GLN A 2 4.50 -6.83 8.28
CA GLN A 2 4.21 -6.42 9.67
C GLN A 2 2.73 -6.10 9.88
N CYS A 3 2.25 -6.26 11.10
CA CYS A 3 0.93 -5.81 11.48
C CYS A 3 0.88 -4.28 11.51
N HIS A 4 -0.01 -3.68 10.73
CA HIS A 4 -0.17 -2.22 10.74
C HIS A 4 -0.90 -1.68 11.98
N ALA A 5 -1.46 -2.54 12.83
CA ALA A 5 -2.08 -2.16 14.10
C ALA A 5 -1.09 -2.17 15.28
N CYS A 6 -0.31 -3.25 15.44
CA CYS A 6 0.61 -3.40 16.58
C CYS A 6 2.11 -3.34 16.22
N ARG A 7 2.45 -3.18 14.93
CA ARG A 7 3.83 -3.16 14.40
C ARG A 7 4.63 -4.45 14.63
N TYR A 8 3.99 -5.52 15.08
CA TYR A 8 4.64 -6.81 15.24
C TYR A 8 4.89 -7.47 13.86
N PRO A 9 6.02 -8.17 13.67
CA PRO A 9 6.24 -8.98 12.47
C PRO A 9 5.12 -10.02 12.29
N ILE A 10 4.70 -10.22 11.04
CA ILE A 10 3.68 -11.20 10.66
C ILE A 10 4.34 -12.28 9.80
N THR A 11 4.16 -13.53 10.21
CA THR A 11 4.56 -14.72 9.46
C THR A 11 3.50 -15.10 8.42
N SER A 12 3.82 -16.05 7.54
CA SER A 12 2.87 -16.54 6.53
C SER A 12 1.73 -17.33 7.15
N GLU A 13 2.02 -18.03 8.25
CA GLU A 13 1.08 -18.80 9.06
C GLU A 13 0.11 -17.86 9.78
N ASP A 14 0.60 -16.76 10.33
CA ASP A 14 -0.24 -15.74 10.98
C ASP A 14 -1.31 -15.17 10.02
N LYS A 15 -0.98 -15.04 8.73
CA LYS A 15 -1.92 -14.54 7.70
C LYS A 15 -3.09 -15.48 7.43
N GLN A 16 -2.94 -16.77 7.76
CA GLN A 16 -3.97 -17.78 7.55
C GLN A 16 -4.86 -17.97 8.79
N HIS A 17 -4.48 -17.36 9.92
CA HIS A 17 -5.24 -17.47 11.15
C HIS A 17 -6.56 -16.70 11.05
N SER A 18 -7.62 -17.25 11.65
CA SER A 18 -8.95 -16.64 11.75
C SER A 18 -9.01 -15.22 12.32
N HIS A 19 -8.00 -14.81 13.10
CA HIS A 19 -7.93 -13.51 13.77
C HIS A 19 -7.10 -12.48 13.00
N TYR A 20 -6.57 -12.86 11.83
CA TYR A 20 -5.85 -11.95 10.98
C TYR A 20 -6.80 -11.21 10.05
N GLU A 21 -6.79 -9.88 10.17
CA GLU A 21 -7.46 -8.99 9.24
C GLU A 21 -6.41 -8.01 8.73
N LYS A 22 -6.09 -8.11 7.43
CA LYS A 22 -5.01 -7.34 6.81
C LYS A 22 -5.19 -5.85 7.11
N GLY A 23 -4.13 -5.23 7.63
CA GLY A 23 -4.14 -3.81 7.99
C GLY A 23 -4.86 -3.46 9.29
N VAL A 24 -5.59 -4.40 9.92
CA VAL A 24 -6.52 -4.13 11.04
C VAL A 24 -6.11 -4.87 12.31
N SER A 25 -5.81 -6.17 12.23
CA SER A 25 -5.46 -6.98 13.39
C SER A 25 -4.61 -8.19 12.99
N CYS A 26 -3.89 -8.73 13.96
CA CYS A 26 -3.16 -9.99 13.84
C CYS A 26 -3.54 -10.90 15.01
N PRO A 27 -3.21 -12.21 14.96
CA PRO A 27 -3.53 -13.15 16.04
C PRO A 27 -3.07 -12.69 17.42
N ARG A 28 -1.98 -11.92 17.47
CA ARG A 28 -1.40 -11.41 18.72
C ARG A 28 -2.11 -10.17 19.27
N CYS A 29 -2.65 -9.32 18.41
CA CYS A 29 -3.26 -8.05 18.84
C CYS A 29 -4.78 -8.03 18.69
N HIS A 30 -5.37 -9.10 18.17
CA HIS A 30 -6.81 -9.30 18.14
C HIS A 30 -7.37 -9.15 19.57
N GLY A 31 -8.43 -8.36 19.73
CA GLY A 31 -9.01 -8.04 21.04
C GLY A 31 -8.24 -7.04 21.91
N SER A 32 -7.01 -6.66 21.55
CA SER A 32 -6.21 -5.67 22.32
C SER A 32 -6.52 -4.21 21.98
N ARG A 33 -7.30 -3.96 20.92
CA ARG A 33 -7.60 -2.62 20.39
C ARG A 33 -9.06 -2.32 20.59
N SER A 34 -9.38 -1.06 20.90
CA SER A 34 -10.77 -0.62 21.02
C SER A 34 -11.47 -0.68 19.67
N GLU A 35 -12.79 -0.82 19.68
CA GLU A 35 -13.61 -0.80 18.47
C GLU A 35 -13.37 0.47 17.63
N THR A 36 -13.18 1.61 18.29
CA THR A 36 -12.86 2.88 17.64
C THR A 36 -11.51 2.84 16.91
N GLN A 37 -10.49 2.19 17.46
CA GLN A 37 -9.19 2.01 16.82
C GLN A 37 -9.30 1.04 15.63
N VAL A 38 -10.02 -0.07 15.82
CA VAL A 38 -10.25 -1.08 14.78
C VAL A 38 -10.95 -0.45 13.57
N SER A 39 -11.99 0.35 13.80
CA SER A 39 -12.71 1.06 12.73
C SER A 39 -11.79 1.99 11.93
N ARG A 40 -10.93 2.76 12.60
CA ARG A 40 -9.93 3.62 11.93
C ARG A 40 -8.93 2.83 11.10
N TYR A 41 -8.51 1.66 11.57
CA TYR A 41 -7.58 0.80 10.82
C TYR A 41 -8.24 0.19 9.59
N ARG A 42 -9.50 -0.24 9.70
CA ARG A 42 -10.33 -0.73 8.57
C ARG A 42 -10.48 0.34 7.51
N GLU A 43 -10.82 1.55 7.90
CA GLU A 43 -10.98 2.65 6.96
C GLU A 43 -9.66 2.98 6.25
N ARG A 44 -8.54 3.03 6.98
CA ARG A 44 -7.22 3.20 6.38
C ARG A 44 -6.92 2.10 5.35
N GLU A 45 -7.13 0.83 5.70
CA GLU A 45 -6.88 -0.28 4.78
C GLU A 45 -7.79 -0.19 3.55
N ARG A 46 -9.07 0.17 3.74
CA ARG A 46 -10.03 0.41 2.66
C ARG A 46 -9.54 1.49 1.71
N GLN A 47 -9.12 2.65 2.21
CA GLN A 47 -8.58 3.73 1.38
C GLN A 47 -7.33 3.31 0.62
N VAL A 48 -6.45 2.51 1.24
CA VAL A 48 -5.27 1.94 0.58
C VAL A 48 -5.66 0.96 -0.52
N GLN A 49 -6.64 0.07 -0.29
CA GLN A 49 -7.10 -0.86 -1.34
C GLN A 49 -7.77 -0.09 -2.49
N LEU A 50 -8.63 0.89 -2.18
CA LEU A 50 -9.25 1.74 -3.20
C LEU A 50 -8.21 2.49 -4.04
N ALA A 51 -7.16 3.03 -3.43
CA ALA A 51 -6.07 3.66 -4.18
C ALA A 51 -5.33 2.66 -5.10
N LYS A 52 -5.10 1.43 -4.63
CA LYS A 52 -4.52 0.36 -5.46
C LYS A 52 -5.44 -0.06 -6.60
N GLU A 53 -6.73 -0.21 -6.33
CA GLU A 53 -7.76 -0.57 -7.33
C GLU A 53 -7.93 0.51 -8.38
N ARG A 54 -7.91 1.78 -7.97
CA ARG A 54 -7.93 2.91 -8.90
C ARG A 54 -6.69 2.94 -9.77
N GLY A 55 -5.61 2.24 -9.39
CA GLY A 55 -4.35 2.27 -10.12
C GLY A 55 -3.83 3.69 -10.31
N GLU A 56 -4.19 4.59 -9.39
CA GLU A 56 -3.77 5.99 -9.43
C GLU A 56 -2.25 5.98 -9.31
N GLU A 57 -1.61 6.20 -10.46
CA GLU A 57 -0.18 6.42 -10.62
C GLU A 57 0.30 7.30 -9.46
N HIS A 58 1.30 6.82 -8.75
CA HIS A 58 1.81 7.49 -7.57
C HIS A 58 2.26 8.90 -7.98
N ILE A 59 2.16 9.88 -7.06
CA ILE A 59 2.74 11.21 -7.30
C ILE A 59 4.23 11.02 -7.67
N GLY A 60 4.55 11.18 -8.96
CA GLY A 60 5.87 10.90 -9.52
C GLY A 60 5.88 10.03 -10.79
N ASP A 61 4.86 9.22 -11.06
CA ASP A 61 4.86 8.36 -12.26
C ASP A 61 4.78 9.18 -13.56
N GLN A 62 4.02 10.29 -13.54
CA GLN A 62 4.04 11.34 -14.57
C GLN A 62 5.47 11.88 -14.82
N ALA A 63 6.30 12.00 -13.78
CA ALA A 63 7.65 12.50 -13.93
C ALA A 63 8.53 11.52 -14.72
N SER A 64 8.34 10.20 -14.52
CA SER A 64 9.06 9.17 -15.27
C SER A 64 8.72 9.24 -16.77
N GLN A 65 7.43 9.40 -17.11
CA GLN A 65 6.96 9.53 -18.49
C GLN A 65 7.50 10.81 -19.16
N ILE A 66 7.52 11.94 -18.43
CA ILE A 66 8.07 13.21 -18.91
C ILE A 66 9.58 13.10 -19.17
N ILE A 67 10.34 12.41 -18.30
CA ILE A 67 11.78 12.20 -18.47
C ILE A 67 12.07 11.36 -19.73
N LEU A 68 11.34 10.26 -19.92
CA LEU A 68 11.48 9.40 -21.10
C LEU A 68 11.14 10.14 -22.40
N ALA A 69 10.06 10.93 -22.41
CA ALA A 69 9.66 11.73 -23.57
C ALA A 69 10.73 12.77 -23.97
N LYS A 70 11.35 13.44 -22.98
CA LYS A 70 12.44 14.40 -23.22
C LYS A 70 13.69 13.71 -23.79
N ALA A 71 14.07 12.55 -23.27
CA ALA A 71 15.21 11.78 -23.76
C ALA A 71 15.03 11.37 -25.23
N LYS A 72 13.83 10.87 -25.59
CA LYS A 72 13.48 10.49 -26.97
C LYS A 72 13.56 11.68 -27.92
N LYS A 73 13.01 12.84 -27.54
CA LYS A 73 13.02 14.07 -28.36
C LYS A 73 14.44 14.60 -28.62
N LYS A 74 15.35 14.48 -27.64
CA LYS A 74 16.77 14.85 -27.79
C LYS A 74 17.51 13.92 -28.75
N SER A 75 17.23 12.61 -28.71
CA SER A 75 17.85 11.64 -29.64
C SER A 75 17.45 11.89 -31.09
N LEU A 76 16.17 12.18 -31.35
CA LEU A 76 15.65 12.47 -32.68
C LEU A 76 16.24 13.77 -33.27
N LYS A 77 16.46 14.79 -32.43
CA LYS A 77 17.11 16.05 -32.84
C LYS A 77 18.60 15.94 -33.17
N LYS A 78 19.24 14.82 -32.78
CA LYS A 78 20.67 14.58 -33.01
C LYS A 78 20.94 13.72 -34.25
N GLN A 79 19.88 13.17 -34.85
CA GLN A 79 19.93 12.32 -36.05
C GLN A 79 19.48 13.06 -37.32
N ASN A 80 18.96 14.28 -37.18
CA ASN A 80 18.75 15.26 -38.25
C ASN A 80 19.78 16.38 -38.09
#